data_AF-A0A494WAF7-F1
#
_entry.id   AF-A0A494WAF7-F1
#
_cell.length_a   1.000
_cell.length_b   1.000
_cell.length_c   1.000
_cell.angle_alpha   90.00
_cell.angle_beta   90.00
_cell.angle_gamma   90.00
#
_symmetry.space_group_name_H-M   'P 1'
#
loop_
_entity.id
_entity.type
_entity.pdbx_description
1 polymer ?
#
loop_
_entity_poly.entity_id
_entity_poly.type
_entity_poly.pdbx_seq_one_letter_code
_entity_poly.pdbx_strand_id
1 'polypeptide(L)'
;MSVPGTVLDKPGSLNNDEFEIIRAHPQKGHELLLMTEGISPIALDVCLHHHERVDGTGYPFGLTAEQLSLHARMGAVCDVYDAVTSRRPYKDPWTPSDALAKMLEWEGHFDPHVLDAFISSIGIYPVGTLVRLRTNRLGIVVAGNAREPTMPAVRAFFSTMEREFLPPETFICSATLKGDAAIGIENGEAWFGPRWPIIQAFVLDNRMPTADLIGTGQANIASPALDQPRVATGN
;
A
#
# COMPACT_ATOMS: atom_id res chain seq x y z
N MET A 1 -11.42 11.95 14.45
CA MET A 1 -10.46 11.45 15.46
C MET A 1 -10.45 12.45 16.62
N SER A 2 -10.49 11.98 17.88
CA SER A 2 -10.61 12.86 19.07
C SER A 2 -9.27 13.41 19.59
N VAL A 3 -8.18 13.24 18.83
CA VAL A 3 -6.85 13.73 19.20
C VAL A 3 -6.72 15.19 18.74
N PRO A 4 -6.29 16.12 19.61
CA PRO A 4 -6.06 17.51 19.22
C PRO A 4 -5.03 17.59 18.08
N GLY A 5 -5.29 18.42 17.06
CA GLY A 5 -4.36 18.62 15.94
C GLY A 5 -2.96 19.04 16.39
N THR A 6 -2.84 19.80 17.49
CA THR A 6 -1.56 20.18 18.08
C THR A 6 -0.69 19.01 18.55
N VAL A 7 -1.32 17.87 18.90
CA VAL A 7 -0.61 16.63 19.25
C VAL A 7 -0.39 15.78 18.00
N LEU A 8 -1.40 15.68 17.14
CA LEU A 8 -1.36 14.86 15.93
C LEU A 8 -0.34 15.35 14.89
N ASP A 9 -0.24 16.66 14.73
CA ASP A 9 0.59 17.32 13.70
C ASP A 9 1.95 17.78 14.26
N LYS A 10 2.29 17.40 15.50
CA LYS A 10 3.53 17.83 16.15
C LYS A 10 4.77 17.33 15.39
N PRO A 11 5.69 18.22 14.97
CA PRO A 11 6.98 17.78 14.45
C PRO A 11 7.85 17.21 15.59
N GLY A 12 8.18 15.93 15.51
CA GLY A 12 9.08 15.25 16.44
C GLY A 12 8.38 14.29 17.41
N SER A 13 9.11 13.83 18.42
CA SER A 13 8.60 12.86 19.39
C SER A 13 7.56 13.47 20.33
N LEU A 14 6.56 12.67 20.68
CA LEU A 14 5.59 13.01 21.70
C LEU A 14 6.23 12.88 23.09
N ASN A 15 5.84 13.75 24.01
CA ASN A 15 6.11 13.55 25.43
C ASN A 15 5.11 12.55 26.03
N ASN A 16 5.29 12.18 27.30
CA ASN A 16 4.43 11.18 27.95
C ASN A 16 2.96 11.60 27.99
N ASP A 17 2.67 12.86 28.31
CA ASP A 17 1.29 13.36 28.41
C ASP A 17 0.58 13.35 27.04
N GLU A 18 1.30 13.75 26.00
CA GLU A 18 0.85 13.69 24.61
C GLU A 18 0.63 12.26 24.15
N PHE A 19 1.50 11.34 24.57
CA PHE A 19 1.37 9.93 24.27
C PHE A 19 0.12 9.32 24.92
N GLU A 20 -0.20 9.67 26.16
CA GLU A 20 -1.44 9.24 26.83
C GLU A 20 -2.70 9.78 26.13
N ILE A 21 -2.64 11.00 25.56
CA ILE A 21 -3.74 11.53 24.74
C ILE A 21 -3.98 10.66 23.50
N ILE A 22 -2.91 10.22 22.83
CA ILE A 22 -3.03 9.30 21.69
C ILE A 22 -3.54 7.94 22.15
N ARG A 23 -3.02 7.39 23.25
CA ARG A 23 -3.44 6.07 23.74
C ARG A 23 -4.92 5.97 24.08
N ALA A 24 -5.55 7.09 24.42
CA ALA A 24 -6.98 7.14 24.71
C ALA A 24 -7.88 7.10 23.46
N HIS A 25 -7.34 7.30 22.25
CA HIS A 25 -8.18 7.45 21.06
C HIS A 25 -8.96 6.19 20.63
N PRO A 26 -8.48 4.94 20.82
CA PRO A 26 -9.27 3.76 20.47
C PRO A 26 -10.57 3.71 21.29
N GLN A 27 -10.47 3.97 22.61
CA GLN A 27 -11.62 4.01 23.51
C GLN A 27 -12.58 5.15 23.16
N LYS A 28 -12.06 6.37 22.99
CA LYS A 28 -12.89 7.53 22.60
C LYS A 28 -13.54 7.34 21.22
N GLY A 29 -12.83 6.75 20.27
CA GLY A 29 -13.35 6.41 18.95
C GLY A 29 -14.49 5.40 19.03
N HIS A 30 -14.30 4.36 19.83
CA HIS A 30 -15.33 3.35 20.10
C HIS A 30 -16.59 3.96 20.76
N GLU A 31 -16.42 4.82 21.78
CA GLU A 31 -17.54 5.53 22.43
C GLU A 31 -18.35 6.37 21.43
N LEU A 32 -17.68 7.10 20.53
CA LEU A 32 -18.35 7.88 19.49
C LEU A 32 -19.10 6.99 18.49
N LEU A 33 -18.49 5.87 18.09
CA LEU A 33 -19.13 4.92 17.17
C LEU A 33 -20.35 4.23 17.79
N LEU A 34 -20.34 3.95 19.09
CA LEU A 34 -21.50 3.39 19.81
C LEU A 34 -22.73 4.30 19.78
N MET A 35 -22.52 5.63 19.66
CA MET A 35 -23.62 6.60 19.54
C MET A 35 -24.18 6.68 18.12
N THR A 36 -23.59 5.98 17.15
CA THR A 36 -23.98 6.00 15.75
C THR A 36 -24.75 4.74 15.39
N GLU A 37 -25.95 4.90 14.83
CA GLU A 37 -26.75 3.76 14.38
C GLU A 37 -26.12 3.04 13.19
N GLY A 38 -26.22 1.71 13.16
CA GLY A 38 -25.82 0.88 12.02
C GLY A 38 -24.32 0.55 11.94
N ILE A 39 -23.51 0.91 12.94
CA ILE A 39 -22.10 0.49 12.99
C ILE A 39 -22.00 -1.01 13.28
N SER A 40 -21.23 -1.72 12.47
CA SER A 40 -20.99 -3.16 12.64
C SER A 40 -20.22 -3.45 13.94
N PRO A 41 -20.56 -4.54 14.67
CA PRO A 41 -19.77 -5.01 15.82
C PRO A 41 -18.29 -5.23 15.49
N ILE A 42 -17.98 -5.65 14.26
CA ILE A 42 -16.59 -5.84 13.79
C ILE A 42 -15.86 -4.49 13.74
N ALA A 43 -16.50 -3.44 13.24
CA ALA A 43 -15.89 -2.12 13.15
C ALA A 43 -15.63 -1.53 14.55
N LEU A 44 -16.57 -1.73 15.48
CA LEU A 44 -16.40 -1.36 16.89
C LEU A 44 -15.20 -2.07 17.52
N ASP A 45 -15.13 -3.39 17.36
CA ASP A 45 -14.04 -4.22 17.89
C ASP A 45 -12.67 -3.80 17.34
N VAL A 46 -12.54 -3.62 16.02
CA VAL A 46 -11.30 -3.14 15.39
C VAL A 46 -10.94 -1.74 15.89
N CYS A 47 -11.90 -0.81 15.94
CA CYS A 47 -11.64 0.55 16.43
C CYS A 47 -11.10 0.56 17.85
N LEU A 48 -11.58 -0.34 18.72
CA LEU A 48 -11.16 -0.38 20.12
C LEU A 48 -9.81 -1.07 20.32
N HIS A 49 -9.48 -2.07 19.49
CA HIS A 49 -8.36 -2.99 19.75
C HIS A 49 -7.22 -2.97 18.72
N HIS A 50 -7.26 -2.16 17.66
CA HIS A 50 -6.21 -2.13 16.62
C HIS A 50 -4.81 -1.72 17.11
N HIS A 51 -4.67 -1.21 18.35
CA HIS A 51 -3.38 -0.92 18.98
C HIS A 51 -2.97 -1.93 20.06
N GLU A 52 -3.75 -3.00 20.23
CA GLU A 52 -3.35 -4.15 21.01
C GLU A 52 -2.25 -4.94 20.27
N ARG A 53 -1.39 -5.59 21.03
CA ARG A 53 -0.29 -6.42 20.52
C ARG A 53 -0.46 -7.82 21.04
N VAL A 54 -0.12 -8.83 20.24
CA VAL A 54 -0.41 -10.22 20.60
C VAL A 54 0.34 -10.71 21.84
N ASP A 55 1.43 -10.05 22.22
CA ASP A 55 2.18 -10.26 23.46
C ASP A 55 1.59 -9.55 24.70
N GLY A 56 0.50 -8.80 24.56
CA GLY A 56 -0.14 -8.04 25.65
C GLY A 56 0.54 -6.72 25.99
N THR A 57 1.56 -6.27 25.25
CA THR A 57 2.23 -4.97 25.48
C THR A 57 1.52 -3.78 24.83
N GLY A 58 0.43 -4.05 24.12
CA GLY A 58 -0.41 -3.07 23.47
C GLY A 58 -1.31 -2.29 24.43
N TYR A 59 -2.28 -1.56 23.87
CA TYR A 59 -3.23 -0.75 24.61
C TYR A 59 -4.58 -0.71 23.87
N PRO A 60 -5.71 -0.42 24.55
CA PRO A 60 -5.83 0.12 25.91
C PRO A 60 -5.84 -0.89 27.06
N PHE A 61 -6.02 -2.18 26.80
CA PHE A 61 -6.24 -3.21 27.83
C PHE A 61 -5.09 -4.20 28.01
N GLY A 62 -4.15 -4.28 27.06
CA GLY A 62 -3.01 -5.19 27.13
C GLY A 62 -3.42 -6.65 26.87
N LEU A 63 -4.26 -6.86 25.84
CA LEU A 63 -4.83 -8.17 25.51
C LEU A 63 -3.81 -9.05 24.78
N THR A 64 -3.80 -10.34 25.08
CA THR A 64 -2.98 -11.32 24.33
C THR A 64 -3.70 -11.84 23.09
N ALA A 65 -2.98 -12.57 22.24
CA ALA A 65 -3.47 -13.17 21.00
C ALA A 65 -4.83 -13.88 21.15
N GLU A 66 -5.02 -14.63 22.24
CA GLU A 66 -6.20 -15.45 22.50
C GLU A 66 -7.44 -14.62 22.88
N GLN A 67 -7.23 -13.42 23.40
CA GLN A 67 -8.28 -12.50 23.80
C GLN A 67 -8.71 -11.58 22.64
N LEU A 68 -7.82 -11.39 21.66
CA LEU A 68 -8.08 -10.58 20.49
C LEU A 68 -8.87 -11.33 19.42
N SER A 69 -9.88 -10.66 18.88
CA SER A 69 -10.58 -11.19 17.72
C SER A 69 -9.64 -11.30 16.51
N LEU A 70 -10.00 -12.12 15.53
CA LEU A 70 -9.28 -12.18 14.26
C LEU A 70 -9.28 -10.80 13.56
N HIS A 71 -10.40 -10.07 13.61
CA HIS A 71 -10.54 -8.79 12.94
C HIS A 71 -9.66 -7.72 13.60
N ALA A 72 -9.56 -7.69 14.93
CA ALA A 72 -8.66 -6.79 15.65
C ALA A 72 -7.19 -7.03 15.28
N ARG A 73 -6.78 -8.31 15.22
CA ARG A 73 -5.43 -8.70 14.77
C ARG A 73 -5.15 -8.28 13.32
N MET A 74 -6.13 -8.43 12.42
CA MET A 74 -6.04 -7.92 11.04
C MET A 74 -5.94 -6.39 11.00
N GLY A 75 -6.75 -5.71 11.81
CA GLY A 75 -6.76 -4.24 11.92
C GLY A 75 -5.41 -3.68 12.33
N ALA A 76 -4.75 -4.29 13.32
CA ALA A 76 -3.42 -3.90 13.76
C ALA A 76 -2.36 -3.99 12.65
N VAL A 77 -2.37 -5.08 11.87
CA VAL A 77 -1.45 -5.24 10.73
C VAL A 77 -1.69 -4.17 9.67
N CYS A 78 -2.95 -3.95 9.28
CA CYS A 78 -3.32 -2.95 8.27
C CYS A 78 -2.97 -1.52 8.72
N ASP A 79 -3.30 -1.16 9.96
CA ASP A 79 -3.04 0.17 10.52
C ASP A 79 -1.55 0.49 10.51
N VAL A 80 -0.72 -0.44 11.00
CA VAL A 80 0.71 -0.20 11.07
C VAL A 80 1.34 -0.17 9.68
N TYR A 81 0.94 -1.06 8.77
CA TYR A 81 1.44 -1.05 7.39
C TYR A 81 1.10 0.27 6.69
N ASP A 82 -0.15 0.72 6.76
CA ASP A 82 -0.56 2.00 6.18
C ASP A 82 0.20 3.17 6.83
N ALA A 83 0.34 3.17 8.15
CA ALA A 83 1.03 4.22 8.88
C ALA A 83 2.49 4.41 8.48
N VAL A 84 3.20 3.32 8.12
CA VAL A 84 4.63 3.38 7.74
C VAL A 84 4.85 3.56 6.24
N THR A 85 3.88 3.20 5.40
CA THR A 85 3.94 3.34 3.93
C THR A 85 3.27 4.62 3.41
N SER A 86 2.47 5.30 4.23
CA SER A 86 1.87 6.59 3.89
C SER A 86 2.81 7.77 4.10
N ARG A 87 2.77 8.77 3.19
CA ARG A 87 3.52 10.03 3.34
C ARG A 87 3.00 10.81 4.54
N ARG A 88 3.86 11.06 5.53
CA ARG A 88 3.59 12.00 6.64
C ARG A 88 4.44 13.26 6.47
N PRO A 89 4.04 14.43 7.00
CA PRO A 89 4.74 15.71 6.77
C PRO A 89 6.23 15.73 7.16
N TYR A 90 6.70 14.73 7.91
CA TYR A 90 8.03 14.68 8.51
C TYR A 90 8.81 13.38 8.24
N LYS A 91 8.30 12.47 7.40
CA LYS A 91 8.97 11.19 7.13
C LYS A 91 8.66 10.68 5.73
N ASP A 92 9.71 10.35 4.98
CA ASP A 92 9.56 9.63 3.72
C ASP A 92 8.92 8.26 3.98
N PRO A 93 7.91 7.87 3.18
CA PRO A 93 7.24 6.60 3.33
C PRO A 93 8.20 5.46 3.10
N TRP A 94 8.06 4.38 3.86
CA TRP A 94 8.79 3.16 3.59
C TRP A 94 8.29 2.52 2.30
N THR A 95 9.19 1.85 1.58
CA THR A 95 8.74 0.99 0.48
C THR A 95 7.92 -0.17 1.05
N PRO A 96 6.99 -0.75 0.28
CA PRO A 96 6.27 -1.96 0.70
C PRO A 96 7.19 -3.06 1.23
N SER A 97 8.33 -3.29 0.56
CA SER A 97 9.30 -4.31 0.95
C SER A 97 9.98 -3.99 2.27
N ASP A 98 10.41 -2.74 2.48
CA ASP A 98 11.04 -2.32 3.73
C ASP A 98 10.06 -2.39 4.90
N ALA A 99 8.79 -2.00 4.66
CA ALA A 99 7.74 -2.08 5.67
C ALA A 99 7.47 -3.51 6.11
N LEU A 100 7.29 -4.44 5.16
CA LEU A 100 7.05 -5.84 5.48
C LEU A 100 8.27 -6.49 6.15
N ALA A 101 9.48 -6.23 5.65
CA ALA A 101 10.71 -6.71 6.29
C ALA A 101 10.80 -6.23 7.74
N LYS A 102 10.49 -4.94 7.99
CA LYS A 102 10.53 -4.40 9.34
C LYS A 102 9.44 -4.96 10.25
N MET A 103 8.22 -5.14 9.73
CA MET A 103 7.11 -5.72 10.49
C MET A 103 7.40 -7.17 10.91
N LEU A 104 8.10 -7.95 10.08
CA LEU A 104 8.54 -9.31 10.40
C LEU A 104 9.58 -9.37 11.54
N GLU A 105 10.32 -8.30 11.79
CA GLU A 105 11.30 -8.23 12.89
C GLU A 105 10.65 -7.95 14.27
N TRP A 106 9.39 -7.51 14.31
CA TRP A 106 8.72 -7.15 15.56
C TRP A 106 8.07 -8.36 16.24
N GLU A 107 8.87 -9.07 17.03
CA GLU A 107 8.41 -10.16 17.88
C GLU A 107 7.30 -9.68 18.84
N GLY A 108 6.24 -10.48 18.97
CA GLY A 108 5.12 -10.21 19.89
C GLY A 108 4.16 -9.10 19.46
N HIS A 109 4.47 -8.34 18.41
CA HIS A 109 3.62 -7.25 17.95
C HIS A 109 2.39 -7.78 17.20
N PHE A 110 2.60 -8.64 16.20
CA PHE A 110 1.55 -9.13 15.31
C PHE A 110 1.31 -10.62 15.48
N ASP A 111 0.09 -11.04 15.15
CA ASP A 111 -0.18 -12.45 14.93
C ASP A 111 0.58 -12.93 13.67
N PRO A 112 1.44 -13.95 13.78
CA PRO A 112 2.27 -14.39 12.66
C PRO A 112 1.44 -14.93 11.49
N HIS A 113 0.33 -15.63 11.75
CA HIS A 113 -0.51 -16.17 10.69
C HIS A 113 -1.25 -15.05 9.93
N VAL A 114 -1.67 -14.01 10.65
CA VAL A 114 -2.31 -12.85 10.03
C VAL A 114 -1.29 -12.03 9.22
N LEU A 115 -0.09 -11.81 9.77
CA LEU A 115 0.98 -11.10 9.06
C LEU A 115 1.41 -11.85 7.80
N ASP A 116 1.58 -13.17 7.87
CA ASP A 116 1.91 -14.02 6.72
C ASP A 116 0.83 -13.97 5.63
N ALA A 117 -0.44 -14.04 6.02
CA ALA A 117 -1.57 -13.92 5.11
C ALA A 117 -1.61 -12.52 4.47
N PHE A 118 -1.33 -11.48 5.24
CA PHE A 118 -1.25 -10.10 4.76
C PHE A 118 -0.11 -9.92 3.73
N ILE A 119 1.09 -10.40 4.03
CA ILE A 119 2.24 -10.40 3.10
C ILE A 119 1.87 -11.12 1.80
N SER A 120 1.26 -12.30 1.92
CA SER A 120 0.80 -13.08 0.77
C SER A 120 -0.27 -12.33 -0.05
N SER A 121 -1.12 -11.55 0.61
CA SER A 121 -2.20 -10.77 -0.02
C SER A 121 -1.71 -9.52 -0.76
N ILE A 122 -0.66 -8.86 -0.25
CA ILE A 122 -0.02 -7.72 -0.93
C ILE A 122 0.63 -8.20 -2.23
N GLY A 123 1.20 -9.42 -2.20
CA GLY A 123 1.91 -10.00 -3.33
C GLY A 123 3.19 -9.23 -3.67
N ILE A 124 3.85 -9.61 -4.76
CA ILE A 124 5.08 -8.94 -5.22
C ILE A 124 4.74 -7.59 -5.86
N TYR A 125 3.53 -7.47 -6.41
CA TYR A 125 3.04 -6.30 -7.09
C TYR A 125 1.69 -5.88 -6.49
N PRO A 126 1.67 -4.97 -5.51
CA PRO A 126 0.42 -4.48 -4.91
C PRO A 126 -0.51 -3.84 -5.94
N VAL A 127 -1.83 -3.87 -5.69
CA VAL A 127 -2.80 -3.14 -6.52
C VAL A 127 -2.45 -1.65 -6.58
N GLY A 128 -2.56 -1.06 -7.76
CA GLY A 128 -2.16 0.31 -8.04
C GLY A 128 -0.69 0.47 -8.43
N THR A 129 0.15 -0.54 -8.23
CA THR A 129 1.57 -0.48 -8.62
C THR A 129 1.71 -0.35 -10.13
N LEU A 130 2.51 0.63 -10.57
CA LEU A 130 2.94 0.73 -11.96
C LEU A 130 4.04 -0.30 -12.21
N VAL A 131 3.84 -1.15 -13.21
CA VAL A 131 4.80 -2.19 -13.59
C VAL A 131 5.22 -2.03 -15.04
N ARG A 132 6.48 -2.34 -15.32
CA ARG A 132 6.94 -2.59 -16.69
C ARG A 132 6.59 -4.00 -17.09
N LEU A 133 6.01 -4.11 -18.28
CA LEU A 133 5.69 -5.37 -18.92
C LEU A 133 6.81 -5.78 -19.89
N ARG A 134 6.98 -7.09 -20.08
CA ARG A 134 7.99 -7.65 -21.00
C ARG A 134 7.84 -7.13 -22.42
N THR A 135 6.61 -6.84 -22.85
CA THR A 135 6.31 -6.27 -24.17
C THR A 135 6.63 -4.77 -24.31
N ASN A 136 7.43 -4.20 -23.40
CA ASN A 136 7.73 -2.76 -23.33
C ASN A 136 6.50 -1.88 -23.15
N ARG A 137 5.44 -2.41 -22.55
CA ARG A 137 4.28 -1.65 -22.11
C ARG A 137 4.40 -1.29 -20.62
N LEU A 138 3.72 -0.22 -20.21
CA LEU A 138 3.43 0.02 -18.81
C LEU A 138 2.01 -0.43 -18.50
N GLY A 139 1.83 -1.00 -17.31
CA GLY A 139 0.52 -1.37 -16.81
C GLY A 139 0.40 -1.13 -15.32
N ILE A 140 -0.85 -1.06 -14.86
CA ILE A 140 -1.17 -0.91 -13.44
C ILE A 140 -1.74 -2.23 -12.94
N VAL A 141 -1.26 -2.70 -11.80
CA VAL A 141 -1.85 -3.88 -11.15
C VAL A 141 -3.26 -3.56 -10.70
N VAL A 142 -4.24 -4.34 -11.15
CA VAL A 142 -5.65 -4.18 -10.79
C VAL A 142 -6.14 -5.26 -9.82
N ALA A 143 -5.44 -6.40 -9.76
CA ALA A 143 -5.67 -7.43 -8.74
C ALA A 143 -4.42 -8.29 -8.55
N GLY A 144 -4.16 -8.70 -7.31
CA GLY A 144 -3.16 -9.73 -7.01
C GLY A 144 -3.59 -11.10 -7.51
N ASN A 145 -2.65 -12.05 -7.55
CA ASN A 145 -2.92 -13.44 -7.87
C ASN A 145 -2.44 -14.33 -6.73
N ALA A 146 -3.37 -14.83 -5.92
CA ALA A 146 -3.07 -15.61 -4.72
C ALA A 146 -2.37 -16.95 -5.02
N ARG A 147 -2.52 -17.51 -6.23
CA ARG A 147 -1.86 -18.77 -6.61
C ARG A 147 -0.47 -18.54 -7.18
N GLU A 148 -0.28 -17.45 -7.90
CA GLU A 148 0.98 -17.06 -8.52
C GLU A 148 1.24 -15.56 -8.30
N PRO A 149 1.84 -15.15 -7.17
CA PRO A 149 2.00 -13.73 -6.80
C PRO A 149 2.85 -12.90 -7.78
N THR A 150 3.68 -13.54 -8.60
CA THR A 150 4.43 -12.92 -9.71
C THR A 150 3.58 -12.65 -10.96
N MET A 151 2.35 -13.16 -10.99
CA MET A 151 1.43 -13.12 -12.12
C MET A 151 0.13 -12.36 -11.78
N PRO A 152 0.22 -11.06 -11.41
CA PRO A 152 -0.96 -10.26 -11.09
C PRO A 152 -1.84 -10.02 -12.33
N ALA A 153 -3.08 -9.60 -12.11
CA ALA A 153 -3.87 -8.99 -13.16
C ALA A 153 -3.40 -7.54 -13.36
N VAL A 154 -3.03 -7.21 -14.60
CA VAL A 154 -2.49 -5.90 -14.97
C VAL A 154 -3.37 -5.29 -16.05
N ARG A 155 -3.52 -3.97 -15.97
CA ARG A 155 -4.13 -3.15 -17.02
C ARG A 155 -3.06 -2.35 -17.73
N ALA A 156 -2.68 -2.80 -18.93
CA ALA A 156 -1.72 -2.11 -19.79
C ALA A 156 -2.36 -0.88 -20.42
N PHE A 157 -1.64 0.25 -20.46
CA PHE A 157 -2.19 1.53 -20.92
C PHE A 157 -1.19 2.43 -21.66
N PHE A 158 0.08 2.05 -21.77
CA PHE A 158 1.10 2.89 -22.39
C PHE A 158 2.20 2.05 -23.05
N SER A 159 2.65 2.44 -24.24
CA SER A 159 3.80 1.86 -24.93
C SER A 159 5.05 2.68 -24.62
N THR A 160 6.07 2.06 -24.02
CA THR A 160 7.35 2.75 -23.75
C THR A 160 8.22 2.91 -25.00
N MET A 161 7.99 2.09 -26.02
CA MET A 161 8.67 2.21 -27.32
C MET A 161 8.13 3.37 -28.14
N GLU A 162 6.81 3.39 -28.36
CA GLU A 162 6.14 4.42 -29.18
C GLU A 162 5.85 5.70 -28.38
N ARG A 163 6.02 5.65 -27.05
CA ARG A 163 5.74 6.74 -26.11
C ARG A 163 4.31 7.27 -26.23
N GLU A 164 3.36 6.35 -26.37
CA GLU A 164 1.95 6.67 -26.58
C GLU A 164 1.05 5.92 -25.59
N PHE A 165 -0.11 6.52 -25.31
CA PHE A 165 -1.16 5.85 -24.56
C PHE A 165 -1.87 4.83 -25.44
N LEU A 166 -2.10 3.65 -24.87
CA LEU A 166 -2.84 2.56 -25.47
C LEU A 166 -4.24 2.49 -24.83
N PRO A 167 -5.27 2.03 -25.56
CA PRO A 167 -6.53 1.65 -24.96
C PRO A 167 -6.29 0.68 -23.79
N PRO A 168 -6.88 0.90 -22.60
CA PRO A 168 -6.61 0.06 -21.44
C PRO A 168 -7.02 -1.39 -21.70
N GLU A 169 -6.06 -2.30 -21.59
CA GLU A 169 -6.26 -3.74 -21.78
C GLU A 169 -5.97 -4.46 -20.46
N THR A 170 -6.95 -5.18 -19.92
CA THR A 170 -6.77 -5.94 -18.68
C THR A 170 -6.53 -7.42 -18.98
N PHE A 171 -5.47 -7.98 -18.43
CA PHE A 171 -5.16 -9.41 -18.55
C PHE A 171 -4.43 -9.92 -17.30
N ILE A 172 -4.43 -11.23 -17.09
CA ILE A 172 -3.62 -11.88 -16.06
C ILE A 172 -2.21 -12.08 -16.64
N CYS A 173 -1.18 -11.62 -15.93
CA CYS A 173 0.19 -11.84 -16.33
C CYS A 173 0.49 -13.34 -16.51
N SER A 174 1.40 -13.66 -17.43
CA SER A 174 1.80 -15.04 -17.70
C SER A 174 3.29 -15.13 -18.00
N ALA A 175 3.96 -16.11 -17.38
CA ALA A 175 5.36 -16.40 -17.66
C ALA A 175 5.59 -16.92 -19.10
N THR A 176 4.55 -17.40 -19.77
CA THR A 176 4.68 -18.03 -21.10
C THR A 176 5.18 -17.04 -22.16
N LEU A 177 5.76 -17.55 -23.24
CA LEU A 177 6.24 -16.73 -24.36
C LEU A 177 5.11 -16.04 -25.13
N LYS A 178 3.88 -16.57 -25.08
CA LYS A 178 2.69 -15.98 -25.71
C LYS A 178 2.00 -14.95 -24.82
N GLY A 179 2.32 -14.94 -23.53
CA GLY A 179 1.78 -14.01 -22.55
C GLY A 179 2.73 -12.85 -22.27
N ASP A 180 2.27 -11.97 -21.40
CA ASP A 180 3.02 -10.82 -20.95
C ASP A 180 3.17 -10.84 -19.44
N ALA A 181 4.31 -10.42 -18.92
CA ALA A 181 4.63 -10.52 -17.50
C ALA A 181 5.17 -9.19 -16.99
N ALA A 182 4.85 -8.88 -15.73
CA ALA A 182 5.50 -7.81 -15.00
C ALA A 182 6.99 -8.19 -14.78
N ILE A 183 7.89 -7.38 -15.32
CA ILE A 183 9.35 -7.57 -15.23
C ILE A 183 10.00 -6.63 -14.22
N GLY A 184 9.27 -5.64 -13.71
CA GLY A 184 9.75 -4.71 -12.69
C GLY A 184 8.71 -3.68 -12.30
N ILE A 185 8.91 -3.07 -11.12
CA ILE A 185 8.13 -1.92 -10.65
C ILE A 185 8.73 -0.64 -11.23
N GLU A 186 7.87 0.28 -11.66
CA GLU A 186 8.25 1.57 -12.24
C GLU A 186 7.74 2.73 -11.40
N ASN A 187 8.43 3.87 -11.49
CA ASN A 187 8.00 5.10 -10.83
C ASN A 187 7.10 5.93 -11.78
N GLY A 188 5.81 6.03 -11.46
CA GLY A 188 4.85 6.78 -12.28
C GLY A 188 5.12 8.28 -12.35
N GLU A 189 5.63 8.90 -11.28
CA GLU A 189 6.04 10.32 -11.29
C GLU A 189 7.26 10.53 -12.20
N ALA A 190 8.17 9.55 -12.30
CA ALA A 190 9.29 9.64 -13.24
C ALA A 190 8.84 9.64 -14.71
N TRP A 191 7.80 8.85 -15.03
CA TRP A 191 7.24 8.77 -16.38
C TRP A 191 6.33 9.95 -16.72
N PHE A 192 5.38 10.26 -15.84
CA PHE A 192 4.26 11.17 -16.15
C PHE A 192 4.29 12.47 -15.35
N GLY A 193 5.27 12.64 -14.46
CA GLY A 193 5.41 13.81 -13.61
C GLY A 193 4.22 13.97 -12.65
N PRO A 194 3.82 15.21 -12.35
CA PRO A 194 2.74 15.49 -11.40
C PRO A 194 1.35 15.03 -11.86
N ARG A 195 1.21 14.60 -13.12
CA ARG A 195 -0.05 14.08 -13.69
C ARG A 195 -0.31 12.62 -13.29
N TRP A 196 0.69 11.92 -12.76
CA TRP A 196 0.61 10.49 -12.45
C TRP A 196 -0.61 10.10 -11.61
N PRO A 197 -0.92 10.76 -10.48
CA PRO A 197 -2.07 10.36 -9.65
C PRO A 197 -3.41 10.37 -10.43
N ILE A 198 -3.57 11.35 -11.33
CA ILE A 198 -4.79 11.47 -12.14
C ILE A 198 -4.81 10.36 -13.20
N ILE A 199 -3.71 10.17 -13.94
CA ILE A 199 -3.59 9.10 -14.96
C ILE A 199 -3.85 7.73 -14.34
N GLN A 200 -3.27 7.47 -13.16
CA GLN A 200 -3.46 6.23 -12.41
C GLN A 200 -4.95 5.99 -12.10
N ALA A 201 -5.67 7.00 -11.62
CA ALA A 201 -7.11 6.90 -11.34
C ALA A 201 -7.93 6.58 -12.60
N PHE A 202 -7.67 7.25 -13.73
CA PHE A 202 -8.35 6.96 -14.99
C PHE A 202 -8.13 5.51 -15.44
N VAL A 203 -6.87 5.05 -15.42
CA VAL A 203 -6.54 3.69 -15.83
C VAL A 203 -7.16 2.68 -14.87
N LEU A 204 -7.15 2.90 -13.55
CA LEU A 204 -7.81 2.04 -12.55
C LEU A 204 -9.35 1.96 -12.74
N ASP A 205 -9.96 3.02 -13.26
CA ASP A 205 -11.39 3.03 -13.65
C ASP A 205 -11.65 2.39 -15.04
N ASN A 206 -10.61 1.85 -15.68
CA ASN A 206 -10.64 1.33 -17.05
C ASN A 206 -11.01 2.40 -18.09
N ARG A 207 -10.56 3.63 -17.86
CA ARG A 207 -10.78 4.79 -18.73
C ARG A 207 -9.46 5.26 -19.35
N MET A 208 -9.55 5.81 -20.56
CA MET A 208 -8.44 6.52 -21.17
C MET A 208 -8.20 7.85 -20.44
N PRO A 209 -6.94 8.23 -20.16
CA PRO A 209 -6.63 9.60 -19.80
C PRO A 209 -7.12 10.57 -20.88
N THR A 210 -7.67 11.71 -20.47
CA THR A 210 -8.21 12.71 -21.39
C THR A 210 -7.09 13.43 -22.16
N ALA A 211 -7.42 14.04 -23.31
CA ALA A 211 -6.42 14.64 -24.21
C ALA A 211 -5.58 15.75 -23.55
N ASP A 212 -6.17 16.49 -22.62
CA ASP A 212 -5.51 17.48 -21.76
C ASP A 212 -4.51 16.86 -20.78
N LEU A 213 -4.79 15.65 -20.28
CA LEU A 213 -3.85 14.88 -19.44
C LEU A 213 -2.72 14.25 -20.23
N ILE A 214 -2.98 13.86 -21.48
CA ILE A 214 -1.97 13.32 -22.41
C ILE A 214 -0.98 14.45 -22.81
N GLY A 215 -1.47 15.68 -22.92
CA GLY A 215 -0.72 16.85 -23.35
C GLY A 215 -0.62 16.89 -24.88
N THR A 216 -0.90 18.05 -25.48
CA THR A 216 -0.70 18.28 -26.91
C THR A 216 0.79 18.36 -27.21
N GLY A 217 1.43 17.21 -27.42
CA GLY A 217 2.83 17.11 -27.79
C GLY A 217 3.58 16.09 -26.94
N GLN A 218 4.08 15.05 -27.61
CA GLN A 218 4.89 13.91 -27.16
C GLN A 218 6.22 14.27 -26.44
N ALA A 219 6.41 15.49 -25.94
CA ALA A 219 7.72 16.06 -25.64
C ALA A 219 8.22 15.93 -24.18
N ASN A 220 7.39 15.54 -23.20
CA ASN A 220 7.78 15.62 -21.77
C ASN A 220 7.61 14.33 -20.95
N ILE A 221 7.59 13.16 -21.58
CA ILE A 221 7.67 11.87 -20.85
C ILE A 221 9.16 11.51 -20.75
N ALA A 222 9.77 11.80 -19.60
CA ALA A 222 11.13 11.38 -19.31
C ALA A 222 11.14 9.86 -19.16
N SER A 223 11.93 9.15 -19.98
CA SER A 223 12.20 7.74 -19.70
C SER A 223 13.28 7.69 -18.63
N PRO A 224 13.04 7.13 -17.43
CA PRO A 224 14.13 6.77 -16.55
C PRO A 224 15.07 5.81 -17.28
N ALA A 225 16.38 5.96 -17.07
CA ALA A 225 17.37 5.09 -17.67
C ALA A 225 17.10 3.63 -17.23
N LEU A 226 17.19 2.69 -18.16
CA LEU A 226 17.11 1.26 -17.87
C LEU A 226 18.21 0.93 -16.87
N ASP A 227 17.85 0.55 -15.64
CA ASP A 227 18.81 0.03 -14.69
C ASP A 227 19.33 -1.30 -15.25
N GLN A 228 20.55 -1.28 -15.78
CA GLN A 228 21.17 -2.49 -16.30
C GLN A 228 21.36 -3.45 -15.13
N PRO A 229 21.10 -4.76 -15.30
CA PRO A 229 21.33 -5.72 -14.24
C PRO A 229 22.78 -5.60 -13.79
N ARG A 230 22.98 -5.26 -12.51
CA ARG A 230 24.30 -5.31 -11.88
C ARG A 230 24.81 -6.74 -12.01
N VAL A 231 25.70 -6.96 -12.97
CA VAL A 231 26.49 -8.17 -13.07
C VAL A 231 27.26 -8.25 -11.77
N ALA A 232 26.91 -9.22 -10.92
CA ALA A 232 27.71 -9.58 -9.77
C ALA A 232 29.07 -10.06 -10.29
N THR A 233 30.04 -9.15 -10.33
CA THR A 233 31.45 -9.53 -10.45
C THR A 233 31.83 -10.18 -9.13
N GLY A 234 31.88 -11.50 -9.13
CA GLY A 234 32.45 -12.27 -8.04
C GLY A 234 33.94 -11.94 -7.89
N ASN A 235 34.35 -11.91 -6.62
CA ASN A 235 35.69 -12.27 -6.16
C ASN A 235 35.53 -12.86 -4.75
#